data_AF-A0AAN6RFU4-F1
#
_entry.id   AF-A0AAN6RFU4-F1
#
_cell.length_a   1.000
_cell.length_b   1.000
_cell.length_c   1.000
_cell.angle_alpha   90.00
_cell.angle_beta   90.00
_cell.angle_gamma   90.00
#
_symmetry.space_group_name_H-M   'P 1'
#
loop_
_entity.id
_entity.type
_entity.pdbx_description
1 polymer ?
#
loop_
_entity_poly.entity_id
_entity_poly.type
_entity_poly.pdbx_seq_one_letter_code
_entity_poly.pdbx_strand_id
1 'polypeptide(L)'
;MTSTTPTLSFWLSGETTIQLGRKAFSGSIPTLQVHMHDTSQAATLVLPCYHSSTRTFDLRLALQSGIFDITDVESKTNVPVPYQDAEAEELVVKAGAPLRLFDLVLDPRDGFWSELLVPGRSYKVGWVQGNNTPWVYRGDTHLDATERLPIRLGTGLITYHVLENFSVPAVFSVSIKSTDSICHMNGEPRFGFKLSVTLHYDYLVTVCLNKTPLRELHGLEDIVHVEDENGEEVEFDWGIGCWEGPEPFPPDTMFQEFEPDVPLEKMFWLDERTENDWPGNLTDLEAGKRYMVKVSGTLLGSFYDCKKGTKEELLAGSEKEKEERWAKRGERVFVEASDPFTFETV
;
A
#
# COMPACT_ATOMS: atom_id res chain seq x y z
N MET A 1 -3.98 -22.92 -31.33
CA MET A 1 -3.47 -22.92 -29.95
C MET A 1 -4.68 -23.00 -29.04
N THR A 2 -4.86 -24.11 -28.33
CA THR A 2 -5.92 -24.24 -27.33
C THR A 2 -5.64 -23.24 -26.21
N SER A 3 -6.49 -22.23 -26.05
CA SER A 3 -6.41 -21.27 -24.95
C SER A 3 -6.67 -22.00 -23.64
N THR A 4 -5.63 -22.55 -23.01
CA THR A 4 -5.70 -23.01 -21.63
C THR A 4 -5.94 -21.79 -20.75
N THR A 5 -7.05 -21.81 -20.01
CA THR A 5 -7.33 -20.81 -18.98
C THR A 5 -6.14 -20.76 -18.01
N PRO A 6 -5.57 -19.57 -17.71
CA PRO A 6 -4.47 -19.48 -16.77
C PRO A 6 -4.91 -19.94 -15.39
N THR A 7 -4.05 -20.60 -14.63
CA THR A 7 -4.31 -20.92 -13.22
C THR A 7 -4.17 -19.67 -12.36
N LEU A 8 -3.09 -18.93 -12.55
CA LEU A 8 -2.83 -17.66 -11.88
C LEU A 8 -2.65 -16.54 -12.90
N SER A 9 -3.09 -15.35 -12.52
CA SER A 9 -2.81 -14.13 -13.26
C SER A 9 -2.17 -13.09 -12.35
N PHE A 10 -1.22 -12.34 -12.92
CA PHE A 10 -0.39 -11.38 -12.23
C PHE A 10 -0.49 -10.01 -12.89
N TRP A 11 -0.69 -8.95 -12.10
CA TRP A 11 -0.67 -7.58 -12.62
C TRP A 11 0.16 -6.69 -11.72
N LEU A 12 0.83 -5.73 -12.35
CA LEU A 12 1.54 -4.66 -11.65
C LEU A 12 0.69 -3.41 -11.71
N SER A 13 0.59 -2.70 -10.59
CA SER A 13 -0.12 -1.42 -10.52
C SER A 13 0.59 -0.49 -9.56
N GLY A 14 0.70 0.79 -9.91
CA GLY A 14 1.26 1.81 -9.02
C GLY A 14 1.87 2.98 -9.76
N GLU A 15 1.69 4.16 -9.19
CA GLU A 15 2.43 5.37 -9.58
C GLU A 15 2.90 6.05 -8.31
N THR A 16 4.21 6.07 -8.11
CA THR A 16 4.81 6.63 -6.91
C THR A 16 5.94 7.58 -7.25
N THR A 17 6.14 8.55 -6.39
CA THR A 17 7.22 9.51 -6.44
C THR A 17 8.09 9.28 -5.23
N ILE A 18 9.40 9.13 -5.46
CA ILE A 18 10.40 8.88 -4.42
C ILE A 18 11.46 9.96 -4.44
N GLN A 19 12.19 10.07 -3.34
CA GLN A 19 13.43 10.83 -3.26
C GLN A 19 14.52 9.90 -2.75
N LEU A 20 15.59 9.74 -3.53
CA LEU A 20 16.71 8.88 -3.15
C LEU A 20 17.30 9.33 -1.80
N GLY A 21 17.63 8.37 -0.94
CA GLY A 21 18.11 8.62 0.41
C GLY A 21 17.02 8.94 1.45
N ARG A 22 15.73 8.94 1.10
CA ARG A 22 14.63 9.23 2.04
C ARG A 22 13.53 8.19 2.01
N LYS A 23 13.10 7.68 3.17
CA LYS A 23 12.06 6.65 3.29
C LYS A 23 10.70 7.07 2.71
N ALA A 24 10.38 8.36 2.77
CA ALA A 24 9.06 8.88 2.41
C ALA A 24 8.79 8.80 0.88
N PHE A 25 7.51 8.71 0.52
CA PHE A 25 7.05 8.64 -0.88
C PHE A 25 5.78 9.47 -1.10
N SER A 26 5.40 9.72 -2.35
CA SER A 26 4.16 10.40 -2.72
C SER A 26 3.44 9.61 -3.81
N GLY A 27 2.15 9.35 -3.67
CA GLY A 27 1.36 8.58 -4.63
C GLY A 27 0.89 7.24 -4.06
N SER A 28 0.63 6.27 -4.92
CA SER A 28 0.18 4.94 -4.49
C SER A 28 1.35 4.02 -4.21
N ILE A 29 1.20 3.13 -3.23
CA ILE A 29 2.15 2.04 -3.01
C ILE A 29 2.08 1.10 -4.23
N PRO A 30 3.21 0.82 -4.90
CA PRO A 30 3.23 -0.15 -5.98
C PRO A 30 2.88 -1.55 -5.48
N THR A 31 2.01 -2.25 -6.21
CA THR A 31 1.48 -3.56 -5.82
C THR A 31 1.63 -4.60 -6.94
N LEU A 32 1.88 -5.83 -6.51
CA LEU A 32 1.70 -7.04 -7.31
C LEU A 32 0.34 -7.65 -6.96
N GLN A 33 -0.53 -7.76 -7.96
CA GLN A 33 -1.85 -8.35 -7.84
C GLN A 33 -1.79 -9.81 -8.29
N VAL A 34 -2.29 -10.73 -7.46
CA VAL A 34 -2.34 -12.17 -7.75
C VAL A 34 -3.78 -12.64 -7.71
N HIS A 35 -4.27 -13.19 -8.81
CA HIS A 35 -5.63 -13.73 -8.92
C HIS A 35 -5.58 -15.21 -9.28
N MET A 36 -6.22 -16.02 -8.44
CA MET A 36 -6.48 -17.44 -8.65
C MET A 36 -7.74 -17.68 -9.46
N HIS A 37 -7.60 -18.29 -10.63
CA HIS A 37 -8.72 -18.66 -11.51
C HIS A 37 -9.19 -20.09 -11.28
N ASP A 38 -8.32 -20.95 -10.73
CA ASP A 38 -8.67 -22.32 -10.41
C ASP A 38 -9.30 -22.40 -9.02
N THR A 39 -10.56 -22.83 -8.96
CA THR A 39 -11.31 -22.98 -7.71
C THR A 39 -11.21 -24.39 -7.13
N SER A 40 -10.54 -25.31 -7.81
CA SER A 40 -10.53 -26.73 -7.45
C SER A 40 -9.33 -27.12 -6.58
N GLN A 41 -8.17 -26.50 -6.77
CA GLN A 41 -6.93 -26.86 -6.09
C GLN A 41 -6.05 -25.64 -5.82
N ALA A 42 -5.26 -25.71 -4.74
CA ALA A 42 -4.25 -24.71 -4.45
C ALA A 42 -3.12 -24.77 -5.49
N ALA A 43 -2.44 -23.64 -5.66
CA ALA A 43 -1.28 -23.52 -6.52
C ALA A 43 -0.14 -22.84 -5.75
N THR A 44 1.08 -23.32 -5.93
CA THR A 44 2.27 -22.71 -5.33
C THR A 44 3.06 -21.99 -6.39
N LEU A 45 3.28 -20.71 -6.14
CA LEU A 45 4.08 -19.81 -6.94
C LEU A 45 5.50 -19.77 -6.40
N VAL A 46 6.49 -19.95 -7.27
CA VAL A 46 7.91 -19.94 -6.90
C VAL A 46 8.55 -18.66 -7.43
N LEU A 47 9.00 -17.78 -6.52
CA LEU A 47 9.52 -16.46 -6.87
C LEU A 47 10.76 -16.07 -6.04
N PRO A 48 11.90 -15.72 -6.68
CA PRO A 48 13.14 -15.25 -6.03
C PRO A 48 13.05 -13.87 -5.37
N CYS A 49 11.94 -13.16 -5.53
CA CYS A 49 11.73 -11.85 -4.93
C CYS A 49 10.67 -11.86 -3.83
N TYR A 50 10.09 -13.02 -3.52
CA TYR A 50 9.12 -13.15 -2.44
C TYR A 50 9.86 -13.45 -1.13
N HIS A 51 9.48 -12.77 -0.06
CA HIS A 51 9.94 -13.10 1.29
C HIS A 51 8.79 -13.64 2.11
N SER A 52 8.80 -14.92 2.44
CA SER A 52 7.75 -15.59 3.22
C SER A 52 7.59 -15.01 4.63
N SER A 53 8.69 -14.56 5.23
CA SER A 53 8.71 -14.00 6.59
C SER A 53 8.05 -12.62 6.69
N THR A 54 8.18 -11.78 5.67
CA THR A 54 7.60 -10.43 5.63
C THR A 54 6.42 -10.32 4.68
N ARG A 55 6.18 -11.34 3.86
CA ARG A 55 5.14 -11.44 2.83
C ARG A 55 5.15 -10.32 1.81
N THR A 56 6.32 -9.76 1.60
CA THR A 56 6.53 -8.66 0.66
C THR A 56 7.28 -9.16 -0.57
N PHE A 57 7.14 -8.42 -1.66
CA PHE A 57 7.98 -8.60 -2.83
C PHE A 57 9.06 -7.54 -2.87
N ASP A 58 10.33 -7.95 -2.83
CA ASP A 58 11.45 -7.03 -2.96
C ASP A 58 11.65 -6.68 -4.45
N LEU A 59 11.46 -5.41 -4.79
CA LEU A 59 11.57 -4.96 -6.18
C LEU A 59 13.01 -5.06 -6.70
N ARG A 60 14.02 -4.82 -5.84
CA ARG A 60 15.43 -4.94 -6.21
C ARG A 60 15.71 -6.40 -6.60
N LEU A 61 15.32 -7.38 -5.79
CA LEU A 61 15.52 -8.79 -6.12
C LEU A 61 14.78 -9.20 -7.39
N ALA A 62 13.57 -8.67 -7.61
CA ALA A 62 12.81 -8.96 -8.84
C ALA A 62 13.50 -8.42 -10.10
N LEU A 63 14.13 -7.24 -10.02
CA LEU A 63 14.96 -6.68 -11.09
C LEU A 63 16.26 -7.47 -11.28
N GLN A 64 16.98 -7.77 -10.20
CA GLN A 64 18.27 -8.48 -10.24
C GLN A 64 18.13 -9.93 -10.73
N SER A 65 17.01 -10.59 -10.43
CA SER A 65 16.69 -11.92 -10.94
C SER A 65 16.13 -11.91 -12.37
N GLY A 66 15.87 -10.73 -12.96
CA GLY A 66 15.39 -10.58 -14.32
C GLY A 66 13.91 -10.95 -14.52
N ILE A 67 13.11 -10.93 -13.46
CA ILE A 67 11.64 -11.06 -13.54
C ILE A 67 11.04 -9.76 -14.09
N PHE A 68 11.58 -8.64 -13.62
CA PHE A 68 11.19 -7.32 -14.08
C PHE A 68 12.31 -6.63 -14.84
N ASP A 69 11.93 -5.77 -15.78
CA ASP A 69 12.80 -4.76 -16.36
C ASP A 69 12.46 -3.38 -15.80
N ILE A 70 13.42 -2.48 -15.90
CA ILE A 70 13.23 -1.06 -15.63
C ILE A 70 13.64 -0.27 -16.86
N THR A 71 12.76 0.63 -17.30
CA THR A 71 12.96 1.46 -18.48
C THR A 71 12.90 2.93 -18.08
N ASP A 72 13.91 3.69 -18.46
CA ASP A 72 13.92 5.15 -18.33
C ASP A 72 12.92 5.74 -19.35
N VAL A 73 11.93 6.50 -18.88
CA VAL A 73 10.78 6.95 -19.67
C VAL A 73 11.21 7.95 -20.74
N GLU A 74 12.12 8.85 -20.40
CA GLU A 74 12.55 9.93 -21.28
C GLU A 74 13.43 9.41 -22.42
N SER A 75 14.41 8.56 -22.11
CA SER A 75 15.33 7.96 -23.09
C SER A 75 14.74 6.74 -23.80
N LYS A 76 13.72 6.11 -23.22
CA LYS A 76 13.12 4.83 -23.66
C LYS A 76 14.14 3.69 -23.73
N THR A 77 15.17 3.76 -22.89
CA THR A 77 16.21 2.71 -22.81
C THR A 77 16.05 1.91 -21.52
N ASN A 78 16.28 0.61 -21.62
CA ASN A 78 16.34 -0.26 -20.44
C ASN A 78 17.55 0.14 -19.59
N VAL A 79 17.33 0.27 -18.29
CA VAL A 79 18.41 0.52 -17.34
C VAL A 79 19.09 -0.81 -17.05
N PRO A 80 20.43 -0.91 -17.19
CA PRO A 80 21.14 -2.15 -16.93
C PRO A 80 21.13 -2.44 -15.43
N VAL A 81 20.52 -3.55 -15.05
CA VAL A 81 20.49 -4.04 -13.66
C VAL A 81 21.54 -5.13 -13.49
N PRO A 82 22.41 -5.07 -12.47
CA PRO A 82 23.36 -6.13 -12.19
C PRO A 82 22.61 -7.41 -11.80
N TYR A 83 22.83 -8.48 -12.56
CA TYR A 83 22.21 -9.78 -12.28
C TYR A 83 22.73 -10.34 -10.96
N GLN A 84 21.82 -10.85 -10.15
CA GLN A 84 22.12 -11.58 -8.93
C GLN A 84 21.16 -12.75 -8.83
N ASP A 85 21.72 -13.95 -8.61
CA ASP A 85 20.91 -15.11 -8.32
C ASP A 85 20.33 -14.98 -6.90
N ALA A 86 19.05 -15.26 -6.76
CA ALA A 86 18.32 -15.14 -5.51
C ALA A 86 17.54 -16.42 -5.27
N GLU A 87 17.57 -16.91 -4.03
CA GLU A 87 16.85 -18.11 -3.65
C GLU A 87 15.35 -17.87 -3.83
N ALA A 88 14.68 -18.78 -4.53
CA ALA A 88 13.25 -18.70 -4.72
C ALA A 88 12.50 -19.18 -3.48
N GLU A 89 11.58 -18.36 -3.01
CA GLU A 89 10.64 -18.73 -1.96
C GLU A 89 9.27 -19.07 -2.56
N GLU A 90 8.48 -19.80 -1.79
CA GLU A 90 7.18 -20.32 -2.19
C GLU A 90 6.04 -19.48 -1.61
N LEU A 91 5.13 -19.06 -2.49
CA LEU A 91 3.85 -18.48 -2.13
C LEU A 91 2.73 -19.46 -2.48
N VAL A 92 2.09 -20.02 -1.46
CA VAL A 92 0.91 -20.87 -1.63
C VAL A 92 -0.34 -19.99 -1.82
N VAL A 93 -1.05 -20.19 -2.92
CA VAL A 93 -2.33 -19.55 -3.22
C VAL A 93 -3.44 -20.60 -3.14
N LYS A 94 -4.33 -20.44 -2.17
CA LYS A 94 -5.45 -21.37 -1.95
C LYS A 94 -6.40 -21.41 -3.16
N ALA A 95 -7.05 -22.55 -3.35
CA ALA A 95 -8.07 -22.72 -4.39
C ALA A 95 -9.18 -21.68 -4.23
N GLY A 96 -9.53 -20.97 -5.30
CA GLY A 96 -10.58 -19.95 -5.26
C GLY A 96 -10.28 -18.77 -4.33
N ALA A 97 -9.01 -18.55 -3.97
CA ALA A 97 -8.62 -17.39 -3.18
C ALA A 97 -9.07 -16.09 -3.87
N PRO A 98 -9.53 -15.08 -3.11
CA PRO A 98 -9.82 -13.77 -3.66
C PRO A 98 -8.56 -13.13 -4.24
N LEU A 99 -8.75 -12.00 -4.94
CA LEU A 99 -7.62 -11.21 -5.41
C LEU A 99 -6.73 -10.82 -4.23
N ARG A 100 -5.43 -11.14 -4.32
CA ARG A 100 -4.44 -10.75 -3.31
C ARG A 100 -3.58 -9.61 -3.84
N LEU A 101 -3.33 -8.62 -3.00
CA LEU A 101 -2.45 -7.50 -3.28
C LEU A 101 -1.21 -7.63 -2.40
N PHE A 102 -0.03 -7.58 -3.01
CA PHE A 102 1.22 -7.59 -2.29
C PHE A 102 2.00 -6.32 -2.57
N ASP A 103 2.52 -5.69 -1.52
CA ASP A 103 3.38 -4.51 -1.67
C ASP A 103 4.68 -4.89 -2.37
N LEU A 104 5.04 -4.11 -3.39
CA LEU A 104 6.36 -4.14 -4.02
C LEU A 104 7.25 -3.15 -3.29
N VAL A 105 8.07 -3.68 -2.40
CA VAL A 105 8.91 -2.88 -1.51
C VAL A 105 10.12 -2.37 -2.27
N LEU A 106 10.30 -1.05 -2.18
CA LEU A 106 11.50 -0.33 -2.59
C LEU A 106 11.91 0.55 -1.41
N ASP A 107 13.13 0.37 -0.90
CA ASP A 107 13.72 1.30 0.05
C ASP A 107 14.65 2.26 -0.68
N PRO A 108 14.23 3.51 -0.97
CA PRO A 108 15.02 4.47 -1.75
C PRO A 108 16.31 4.92 -1.02
N ARG A 109 16.52 4.51 0.24
CA ARG A 109 17.76 4.73 1.00
C ARG A 109 18.85 3.72 0.65
N ASP A 110 18.49 2.57 0.07
CA ASP A 110 19.46 1.58 -0.38
C ASP A 110 20.32 2.18 -1.51
N GLY A 111 21.65 2.04 -1.39
CA GLY A 111 22.62 2.50 -2.36
C GLY A 111 22.38 1.94 -3.76
N PHE A 112 21.79 0.75 -3.88
CA PHE A 112 21.39 0.13 -5.16
C PHE A 112 20.56 1.10 -6.03
N TRP A 113 19.57 1.78 -5.45
CA TRP A 113 18.71 2.70 -6.20
C TRP A 113 19.44 3.99 -6.57
N SER A 114 20.41 4.42 -5.75
CA SER A 114 21.22 5.59 -6.04
C SER A 114 22.23 5.35 -7.17
N GLU A 115 22.64 4.10 -7.38
CA GLU A 115 23.46 3.70 -8.52
C GLU A 115 22.64 3.51 -9.80
N LEU A 116 21.39 3.05 -9.65
CA LEU A 116 20.52 2.69 -10.79
C LEU A 116 19.70 3.88 -11.32
N LEU A 117 19.22 4.76 -10.45
CA LEU A 117 18.25 5.80 -10.79
C LEU A 117 18.88 7.19 -10.77
N VAL A 118 18.40 8.04 -11.67
CA VAL A 118 18.85 9.43 -11.80
C VAL A 118 17.75 10.35 -11.27
N PRO A 119 18.06 11.26 -10.32
CA PRO A 119 17.14 12.31 -9.89
C PRO A 119 16.57 13.12 -11.07
N GLY A 120 15.31 13.52 -10.96
CA GLY A 120 14.59 14.28 -11.98
C GLY A 120 14.01 13.45 -13.14
N ARG A 121 14.18 12.12 -13.14
CA ARG A 121 13.69 11.22 -14.20
C ARG A 121 12.52 10.36 -13.77
N SER A 122 11.84 9.79 -14.76
CA SER A 122 10.76 8.83 -14.54
C SER A 122 11.15 7.45 -15.08
N TYR A 123 10.72 6.40 -14.39
CA TYR A 123 11.03 5.03 -14.72
C TYR A 123 9.77 4.19 -14.76
N LYS A 124 9.73 3.21 -15.67
CA LYS A 124 8.67 2.20 -15.73
C LYS A 124 9.24 0.84 -15.42
N VAL A 125 8.54 0.10 -14.57
CA VAL A 125 8.84 -1.30 -14.26
C VAL A 125 7.76 -2.20 -14.84
N GLY A 126 8.19 -3.25 -15.54
CA GLY A 126 7.30 -4.21 -16.19
C GLY A 126 7.84 -5.64 -16.17
N TRP A 127 7.01 -6.58 -16.59
CA TRP A 127 7.40 -7.99 -16.74
C TRP A 127 8.38 -8.19 -17.89
N VAL A 128 9.47 -8.91 -17.64
CA VAL A 128 10.34 -9.42 -18.71
C VAL A 128 9.66 -10.60 -19.37
N GLN A 129 9.60 -10.59 -20.71
CA GLN A 129 9.22 -11.79 -21.47
C GLN A 129 10.47 -12.63 -21.72
N GLY A 130 10.61 -13.76 -21.03
CA GLY A 130 11.82 -14.60 -21.18
C GLY A 130 11.91 -15.81 -20.25
N ASN A 131 13.13 -16.32 -20.08
CA ASN A 131 13.39 -17.57 -19.34
C ASN A 131 13.19 -17.46 -17.82
N ASN A 132 13.22 -16.24 -17.26
CA ASN A 132 13.02 -15.98 -15.83
C ASN A 132 11.57 -15.59 -15.52
N THR A 133 10.64 -16.03 -16.36
CA THR A 133 9.20 -15.89 -16.11
C THR A 133 8.85 -16.66 -14.83
N PRO A 134 8.05 -16.09 -13.91
CA PRO A 134 7.51 -16.83 -12.77
C PRO A 134 6.90 -18.15 -13.20
N TRP A 135 6.96 -19.16 -12.35
CA TRP A 135 6.31 -20.44 -12.62
C TRP A 135 5.58 -20.94 -11.39
N VAL A 136 4.57 -21.77 -11.67
CA VAL A 136 3.59 -22.21 -10.68
C VAL A 136 3.43 -23.72 -10.82
N TYR A 137 3.27 -24.42 -9.71
CA TYR A 137 2.89 -25.82 -9.68
C TYR A 137 1.65 -26.05 -8.80
N ARG A 138 1.09 -27.26 -8.90
CA ARG A 138 -0.14 -27.66 -8.23
C ARG A 138 0.13 -28.17 -6.81
N GLY A 139 -0.66 -27.73 -5.83
CA GLY A 139 -0.54 -28.16 -4.44
C GLY A 139 0.35 -27.26 -3.57
N ASP A 140 0.53 -27.65 -2.31
CA ASP A 140 1.20 -26.92 -1.22
C ASP A 140 2.51 -27.60 -0.74
N THR A 141 2.89 -28.70 -1.38
CA THR A 141 4.08 -29.50 -1.06
C THR A 141 4.99 -29.52 -2.27
N HIS A 142 6.28 -29.21 -2.07
CA HIS A 142 7.31 -29.31 -3.11
C HIS A 142 7.50 -30.78 -3.52
N LEU A 143 6.54 -31.33 -4.26
CA LEU A 143 6.73 -32.53 -5.06
C LEU A 143 7.68 -32.18 -6.20
N ASP A 144 8.43 -33.14 -6.72
CA ASP A 144 9.28 -32.99 -7.91
C ASP A 144 8.45 -32.49 -9.12
N ALA A 145 8.14 -31.20 -9.14
CA ALA A 145 7.04 -30.66 -9.92
C ALA A 145 7.53 -30.41 -11.34
N THR A 146 7.50 -31.48 -12.15
CA THR A 146 7.62 -31.38 -13.60
C THR A 146 6.43 -30.64 -14.25
N GLU A 147 5.33 -30.45 -13.52
CA GLU A 147 4.13 -29.76 -14.01
C GLU A 147 4.24 -28.23 -13.79
N ARG A 148 4.50 -27.49 -14.89
CA ARG A 148 4.35 -26.02 -14.91
C ARG A 148 2.92 -25.66 -15.30
N LEU A 149 2.22 -24.97 -14.41
CA LEU A 149 0.87 -24.47 -14.65
C LEU A 149 0.89 -23.20 -15.52
N PRO A 150 -0.12 -22.98 -16.37
CA PRO A 150 -0.20 -21.79 -17.19
C PRO A 150 -0.43 -20.55 -16.33
N ILE A 151 0.41 -19.54 -16.51
CA ILE A 151 0.23 -18.23 -15.89
C ILE A 151 -0.05 -17.16 -16.93
N ARG A 152 -0.75 -16.10 -16.51
CA ARG A 152 -0.93 -14.89 -17.32
C ARG A 152 -0.25 -13.71 -16.64
N LEU A 153 0.74 -13.15 -17.32
CA LEU A 153 1.30 -11.86 -16.94
C LEU A 153 0.50 -10.75 -17.62
N GLY A 154 -0.06 -9.85 -16.81
CA GLY A 154 -0.79 -8.68 -17.27
C GLY A 154 0.14 -7.62 -17.86
N THR A 155 -0.43 -6.68 -18.60
CA THR A 155 0.30 -5.55 -19.22
C THR A 155 0.46 -4.35 -18.28
N GLY A 156 0.15 -4.53 -16.99
CA GLY A 156 0.29 -3.48 -15.99
C GLY A 156 1.75 -3.08 -15.81
N LEU A 157 1.99 -1.80 -15.55
CA LEU A 157 3.32 -1.23 -15.32
C LEU A 157 3.26 -0.40 -14.05
N ILE A 158 4.38 -0.35 -13.34
CA ILE A 158 4.58 0.59 -12.24
C ILE A 158 5.37 1.78 -12.77
N THR A 159 4.97 2.98 -12.38
CA THR A 159 5.71 4.21 -12.69
C THR A 159 6.34 4.79 -11.44
N TYR A 160 7.64 5.04 -11.50
CA TYR A 160 8.40 5.74 -10.47
C TYR A 160 8.82 7.11 -10.98
N HIS A 161 8.56 8.16 -10.23
CA HIS A 161 9.11 9.50 -10.45
C HIS A 161 10.18 9.77 -9.40
N VAL A 162 11.42 10.00 -9.83
CA VAL A 162 12.53 10.27 -8.91
C VAL A 162 12.70 11.78 -8.81
N LEU A 163 12.46 12.34 -7.63
CA LEU A 163 12.62 13.78 -7.42
C LEU A 163 14.08 14.21 -7.50
N GLU A 164 14.26 15.46 -7.92
CA GLU A 164 15.54 16.15 -7.86
C GLU A 164 16.04 16.27 -6.42
N ASN A 165 17.35 16.11 -6.21
CA ASN A 165 17.96 16.11 -4.87
C ASN A 165 17.77 17.42 -4.09
N PHE A 166 17.62 18.55 -4.79
CA PHE A 166 17.39 19.86 -4.17
C PHE A 166 15.90 20.11 -3.82
N SER A 167 14.99 19.21 -4.21
CA SER A 167 13.58 19.32 -3.83
C SER A 167 13.43 18.91 -2.38
N VAL A 168 12.80 19.75 -1.56
CA VAL A 168 12.41 19.38 -0.19
C VAL A 168 10.89 19.38 -0.17
N PRO A 169 10.24 18.25 -0.53
CA PRO A 169 8.79 18.18 -0.44
C PRO A 169 8.36 18.29 1.02
N ALA A 170 7.16 18.81 1.25
CA ALA A 170 6.51 18.72 2.56
C ALA A 170 6.32 17.23 2.92
N VAL A 171 6.67 16.85 4.15
CA VAL A 171 6.61 15.46 4.61
C VAL A 171 5.58 15.33 5.73
N PHE A 172 4.64 14.41 5.58
CA PHE A 172 3.81 13.90 6.65
C PHE A 172 4.44 12.65 7.25
N SER A 173 4.64 12.63 8.56
CA SER A 173 4.86 11.39 9.29
C SER A 173 3.52 10.84 9.78
N VAL A 174 3.22 9.61 9.41
CA VAL A 174 2.01 8.88 9.80
C VAL A 174 2.44 7.70 10.65
N SER A 175 2.05 7.68 11.91
CA SER A 175 2.41 6.62 12.84
C SER A 175 1.18 5.98 13.46
N ILE A 176 1.21 4.67 13.59
CA ILE A 176 0.21 3.90 14.33
C ILE A 176 0.91 3.10 15.42
N LYS A 177 0.29 3.07 16.59
CA LYS A 177 0.69 2.21 17.72
C LYS A 177 -0.55 1.61 18.37
N SER A 178 -0.46 0.39 18.86
CA SER A 178 -1.47 -0.13 19.77
C SER A 178 -1.36 0.52 21.16
N THR A 179 -2.45 0.48 21.91
CA THR A 179 -2.47 0.94 23.31
C THR A 179 -1.68 0.03 24.24
N ASP A 180 -1.57 -1.26 23.89
CA ASP A 180 -0.75 -2.26 24.58
C ASP A 180 -0.19 -3.30 23.58
N SER A 181 0.72 -4.15 24.02
CA SER A 181 1.22 -5.33 23.29
C SER A 181 0.29 -6.54 23.40
N ILE A 182 -0.66 -6.52 24.34
CA ILE A 182 -1.64 -7.60 24.59
C ILE A 182 -3.06 -7.04 24.43
N CYS A 183 -3.85 -7.67 23.55
CA CYS A 183 -5.27 -7.41 23.34
C CYS A 183 -6.09 -8.48 24.07
N HIS A 184 -6.81 -8.10 25.12
CA HIS A 184 -7.64 -9.04 25.84
C HIS A 184 -8.99 -9.18 25.14
N MET A 185 -9.38 -10.41 24.81
CA MET A 185 -10.61 -10.68 24.04
C MET A 185 -11.90 -10.42 24.85
N ASN A 186 -11.77 -10.16 26.16
CA ASN A 186 -12.84 -9.69 27.04
C ASN A 186 -13.00 -8.15 27.05
N GLY A 187 -12.25 -7.44 26.19
CA GLY A 187 -12.26 -5.98 26.07
C GLY A 187 -11.58 -5.20 27.19
N GLU A 188 -10.98 -5.85 28.19
CA GLU A 188 -10.39 -5.18 29.36
C GLU A 188 -8.97 -5.68 29.69
N PRO A 189 -7.95 -4.78 29.72
CA PRO A 189 -8.02 -3.36 29.42
C PRO A 189 -8.37 -3.08 27.95
N ARG A 190 -9.07 -1.94 27.72
CA ARG A 190 -9.49 -1.55 26.38
C ARG A 190 -8.31 -1.45 25.42
N PHE A 191 -8.44 -2.14 24.29
CA PHE A 191 -7.42 -2.18 23.25
C PHE A 191 -7.81 -1.27 22.08
N GLY A 192 -6.83 -0.60 21.48
CA GLY A 192 -7.07 0.25 20.33
C GLY A 192 -5.80 0.69 19.62
N PHE A 193 -5.98 1.37 18.50
CA PHE A 193 -4.90 1.92 17.69
C PHE A 193 -4.88 3.44 17.79
N LYS A 194 -3.75 3.98 18.26
CA LYS A 194 -3.46 5.41 18.26
C LYS A 194 -2.78 5.79 16.96
N LEU A 195 -3.47 6.59 16.15
CA LEU A 195 -2.93 7.26 14.98
C LEU A 195 -2.36 8.63 15.38
N SER A 196 -1.18 8.96 14.86
CA SER A 196 -0.61 10.30 14.91
C SER A 196 -0.10 10.70 13.53
N VAL A 197 -0.53 11.87 13.07
CA VAL A 197 -0.12 12.48 11.78
C VAL A 197 0.53 13.82 12.05
N THR A 198 1.74 14.03 11.56
CA THR A 198 2.49 15.28 11.77
C THR A 198 3.08 15.78 10.47
N LEU A 199 2.93 17.08 10.20
CA LEU A 199 3.57 17.75 9.07
C LEU A 199 4.95 18.27 9.48
N HIS A 200 6.00 17.78 8.85
CA HIS A 200 7.39 18.21 9.05
C HIS A 200 7.82 19.16 7.93
N TYR A 201 7.27 20.38 7.97
CA TYR A 201 7.62 21.44 7.03
C TYR A 201 7.35 22.83 7.62
N ASP A 202 7.89 23.89 7.02
CA ASP A 202 7.85 25.26 7.57
C ASP A 202 6.55 26.05 7.28
N TYR A 203 5.57 25.42 6.64
CA TYR A 203 4.28 26.04 6.32
C TYR A 203 3.11 25.09 6.58
N LEU A 204 1.93 25.67 6.80
CA LEU A 204 0.67 24.96 6.98
C LEU A 204 0.16 24.41 5.64
N VAL A 205 -0.33 23.17 5.68
CA VAL A 205 -0.98 22.49 4.56
C VAL A 205 -2.44 22.22 4.89
N THR A 206 -3.34 22.56 3.98
CA THR A 206 -4.74 22.12 4.02
C THR A 206 -4.91 20.88 3.15
N VAL A 207 -5.46 19.82 3.72
CA VAL A 207 -5.74 18.55 3.03
C VAL A 207 -7.25 18.40 2.86
N CYS A 208 -7.70 18.04 1.67
CA CYS A 208 -9.06 17.58 1.43
C CYS A 208 -9.17 16.13 1.91
N LEU A 209 -9.93 15.91 2.98
CA LEU A 209 -10.16 14.59 3.56
C LEU A 209 -11.49 13.96 3.10
N ASN A 210 -12.15 14.55 2.09
CA ASN A 210 -13.34 13.98 1.47
C ASN A 210 -13.00 12.59 0.92
N LYS A 211 -13.83 11.58 1.22
CA LYS A 211 -13.58 10.17 0.83
C LYS A 211 -12.25 9.61 1.32
N THR A 212 -11.79 10.09 2.47
CA THR A 212 -10.64 9.50 3.16
C THR A 212 -11.09 8.89 4.47
N PRO A 213 -10.41 7.84 4.96
CA PRO A 213 -10.71 7.24 6.26
C PRO A 213 -10.55 8.19 7.46
N LEU A 214 -9.91 9.35 7.28
CA LEU A 214 -9.85 10.37 8.32
C LEU A 214 -11.17 11.13 8.52
N ARG A 215 -12.13 11.04 7.59
CA ARG A 215 -13.47 11.65 7.70
C ARG A 215 -14.61 10.67 7.45
N GLU A 216 -14.42 9.77 6.51
CA GLU A 216 -15.41 8.81 6.03
C GLU A 216 -14.82 7.41 6.19
N LEU A 217 -14.67 6.98 7.44
CA LEU A 217 -14.12 5.66 7.76
C LEU A 217 -15.19 4.59 7.49
N HIS A 218 -14.89 3.64 6.62
CA HIS A 218 -15.79 2.54 6.29
C HIS A 218 -15.46 1.27 7.06
N GLY A 219 -14.17 0.99 7.25
CA GLY A 219 -13.67 -0.14 8.03
C GLY A 219 -12.36 0.23 8.71
N LEU A 220 -12.00 -0.46 9.79
CA LEU A 220 -10.75 -0.19 10.49
C LEU A 220 -9.54 -0.53 9.61
N GLU A 221 -9.72 -1.45 8.66
CA GLU A 221 -8.78 -1.78 7.59
C GLU A 221 -8.34 -0.57 6.76
N ASP A 222 -9.17 0.47 6.65
CA ASP A 222 -8.78 1.70 5.97
C ASP A 222 -7.77 2.53 6.78
N ILE A 223 -7.56 2.24 8.07
CA ILE A 223 -6.56 2.90 8.92
C ILE A 223 -5.37 1.99 9.17
N VAL A 224 -5.62 0.74 9.55
CA VAL A 224 -4.60 -0.28 9.86
C VAL A 224 -4.75 -1.48 8.95
N HIS A 225 -3.64 -1.92 8.37
CA HIS A 225 -3.57 -3.24 7.75
C HIS A 225 -3.10 -4.24 8.81
N VAL A 226 -3.94 -5.23 9.14
CA VAL A 226 -3.68 -6.22 10.17
C VAL A 226 -3.62 -7.61 9.55
N GLU A 227 -2.56 -8.34 9.85
CA GLU A 227 -2.33 -9.70 9.36
C GLU A 227 -2.10 -10.65 10.52
N ASP A 228 -2.64 -11.86 10.44
CA ASP A 228 -2.36 -12.91 11.42
C ASP A 228 -0.97 -13.55 11.22
N GLU A 229 -0.59 -14.51 12.06
CA GLU A 229 0.69 -15.23 11.92
C GLU A 229 0.82 -16.02 10.60
N ASN A 230 -0.32 -16.36 10.00
CA ASN A 230 -0.43 -16.97 8.68
C ASN A 230 -0.62 -15.91 7.59
N GLY A 231 -0.33 -14.64 7.91
CA GLY A 231 -0.49 -13.42 7.13
C GLY A 231 -1.73 -13.40 6.25
N GLU A 232 -2.82 -13.93 6.79
CA GLU A 232 -4.15 -13.66 6.30
C GLU A 232 -4.57 -12.32 6.88
N GLU A 233 -5.04 -11.43 6.00
CA GLU A 233 -5.54 -10.13 6.40
C GLU A 233 -6.79 -10.32 7.26
N VAL A 234 -6.85 -9.60 8.38
CA VAL A 234 -8.04 -9.54 9.23
C VAL A 234 -9.05 -8.65 8.55
N GLU A 235 -10.16 -9.24 8.11
CA GLU A 235 -11.32 -8.50 7.62
C GLU A 235 -12.04 -7.91 8.83
N PHE A 236 -12.05 -6.57 8.93
CA PHE A 236 -12.83 -5.89 9.96
C PHE A 236 -14.23 -5.62 9.41
N ASP A 237 -15.25 -5.65 10.27
CA ASP A 237 -16.60 -5.35 9.83
C ASP A 237 -16.70 -3.99 9.10
N TRP A 238 -17.25 -4.01 7.88
CA TRP A 238 -17.28 -2.89 6.96
C TRP A 238 -18.67 -2.24 6.86
N GLY A 239 -18.70 -0.90 6.91
CA GLY A 239 -19.89 -0.09 6.63
C GLY A 239 -19.97 0.32 5.15
N ILE A 240 -20.96 -0.20 4.42
CA ILE A 240 -21.19 0.21 3.01
C ILE A 240 -21.81 1.61 2.95
N GLY A 241 -21.05 2.57 2.42
CA GLY A 241 -21.58 3.84 1.94
C GLY A 241 -21.66 3.85 0.41
N CYS A 242 -22.82 3.50 -0.17
CA CYS A 242 -23.04 3.72 -1.60
C CYS A 242 -23.44 5.17 -1.84
N TRP A 243 -22.69 5.90 -2.67
CA TRP A 243 -23.12 7.18 -3.23
C TRP A 243 -23.23 7.09 -4.76
N GLU A 244 -24.44 7.32 -5.28
CA GLU A 244 -24.72 7.45 -6.72
C GLU A 244 -25.05 8.90 -7.06
N GLY A 245 -24.27 9.52 -7.95
CA GLY A 245 -24.53 10.85 -8.53
C GLY A 245 -23.26 11.69 -8.75
N PRO A 246 -23.33 12.77 -9.57
CA PRO A 246 -22.27 13.77 -9.59
C PRO A 246 -22.21 14.45 -8.21
N GLU A 247 -21.08 14.30 -7.53
CA GLU A 247 -20.93 14.87 -6.20
C GLU A 247 -20.70 16.38 -6.25
N PRO A 248 -21.33 17.14 -5.35
CA PRO A 248 -21.02 18.55 -5.18
C PRO A 248 -19.60 18.72 -4.65
N PHE A 249 -19.06 19.93 -4.76
CA PHE A 249 -17.80 20.28 -4.09
C PHE A 249 -17.90 19.97 -2.58
N PRO A 250 -16.88 19.35 -1.95
CA PRO A 250 -16.96 18.96 -0.55
C PRO A 250 -17.23 20.17 0.36
N PRO A 251 -18.02 20.01 1.44
CA PRO A 251 -18.23 21.08 2.39
C PRO A 251 -16.93 21.41 3.12
N ASP A 252 -16.79 22.64 3.61
CA ASP A 252 -15.56 23.13 4.25
C ASP A 252 -15.12 22.24 5.45
N THR A 253 -16.02 21.49 6.07
CA THR A 253 -15.72 20.52 7.15
C THR A 253 -14.88 19.32 6.70
N MET A 254 -14.83 19.02 5.40
CA MET A 254 -13.99 17.95 4.85
C MET A 254 -12.54 18.36 4.68
N PHE A 255 -12.19 19.63 4.90
CA PHE A 255 -10.82 20.10 4.79
C PHE A 255 -10.19 20.21 6.18
N GLN A 256 -8.95 19.75 6.31
CA GLN A 256 -8.20 19.78 7.55
C GLN A 256 -6.88 20.52 7.36
N GLU A 257 -6.59 21.44 8.27
CA GLU A 257 -5.30 22.12 8.34
C GLU A 257 -4.34 21.31 9.19
N PHE A 258 -3.11 21.19 8.72
CA PHE A 258 -1.99 20.61 9.44
C PHE A 258 -0.95 21.70 9.65
N GLU A 259 -0.80 22.10 10.91
CA GLU A 259 0.25 23.03 11.32
C GLU A 259 1.61 22.31 11.41
N PRO A 260 2.72 23.02 11.10
CA PRO A 260 4.07 22.52 11.30
C PRO A 260 4.30 21.91 12.69
N ASP A 261 4.75 20.65 12.71
CA ASP A 261 5.15 19.91 13.91
C ASP A 261 4.07 19.77 14.99
N VAL A 262 2.79 20.03 14.66
CA VAL A 262 1.65 19.78 15.55
C VAL A 262 1.00 18.45 15.18
N PRO A 263 1.02 17.44 16.06
CA PRO A 263 0.42 16.15 15.75
C PRO A 263 -1.11 16.21 15.79
N LEU A 264 -1.75 15.73 14.73
CA LEU A 264 -3.14 15.31 14.76
C LEU A 264 -3.18 13.88 15.32
N GLU A 265 -3.85 13.71 16.47
CA GLU A 265 -4.01 12.40 17.11
C GLU A 265 -5.46 11.91 17.02
N LYS A 266 -5.63 10.63 16.70
CA LYS A 266 -6.91 9.93 16.74
C LYS A 266 -6.76 8.56 17.39
N MET A 267 -7.80 8.13 18.09
CA MET A 267 -7.83 6.81 18.74
C MET A 267 -8.96 5.98 18.14
N PHE A 268 -8.63 4.76 17.72
CA PHE A 268 -9.56 3.78 17.17
C PHE A 268 -9.62 2.61 18.14
N TRP A 269 -10.64 2.59 18.99
CA TRP A 269 -10.83 1.52 19.96
C TRP A 269 -11.47 0.31 19.31
N LEU A 270 -11.05 -0.89 19.72
CA LEU A 270 -11.75 -2.13 19.43
C LEU A 270 -12.76 -2.38 20.56
N ASP A 271 -14.02 -2.60 20.20
CA ASP A 271 -15.09 -2.88 21.16
C ASP A 271 -15.66 -4.29 20.93
N GLU A 272 -16.22 -4.92 21.97
CA GLU A 272 -16.71 -6.32 21.92
C GLU A 272 -17.95 -6.50 21.04
N ARG A 273 -18.71 -5.43 20.82
CA ARG A 273 -19.96 -5.38 20.03
C ARG A 273 -20.43 -3.93 19.94
N THR A 274 -20.51 -3.39 18.73
CA THR A 274 -21.42 -2.27 18.49
C THR A 274 -22.54 -2.72 17.58
N GLU A 275 -23.76 -2.76 18.12
CA GLU A 275 -24.99 -2.91 17.33
C GLU A 275 -25.22 -1.77 16.32
N ASN A 276 -24.36 -0.74 16.27
CA ASN A 276 -24.35 0.28 15.21
C ASN A 276 -22.95 0.91 15.04
N ASP A 277 -22.50 0.99 13.78
CA ASP A 277 -21.67 2.06 13.18
C ASP A 277 -20.21 2.32 13.61
N TRP A 278 -19.54 1.53 14.46
CA TRP A 278 -18.10 1.71 14.68
C TRP A 278 -17.25 0.68 13.91
N PRO A 279 -16.32 1.12 13.04
CA PRO A 279 -15.46 0.22 12.27
C PRO A 279 -14.35 -0.36 13.16
N GLY A 280 -14.33 -1.69 13.31
CA GLY A 280 -13.32 -2.47 14.03
C GLY A 280 -13.84 -3.14 15.30
N ASN A 281 -14.13 -4.44 15.24
CA ASN A 281 -14.62 -5.21 16.38
C ASN A 281 -13.52 -6.11 16.97
N LEU A 282 -13.55 -6.30 18.30
CA LEU A 282 -12.69 -7.29 18.96
C LEU A 282 -12.99 -8.71 18.45
N THR A 283 -14.23 -8.99 18.04
CA THR A 283 -14.66 -10.30 17.54
C THR A 283 -14.04 -10.68 16.20
N ASP A 284 -13.44 -9.72 15.50
CA ASP A 284 -12.75 -9.95 14.21
C ASP A 284 -11.37 -10.59 14.46
N LEU A 285 -10.91 -10.59 15.72
CA LEU A 285 -9.69 -11.25 16.15
C LEU A 285 -9.98 -12.62 16.79
N GLU A 286 -8.99 -13.50 16.75
CA GLU A 286 -9.04 -14.81 17.39
C GLU A 286 -8.11 -14.84 18.61
N ALA A 287 -8.54 -15.44 19.71
CA ALA A 287 -7.75 -15.57 20.93
C ALA A 287 -6.50 -16.43 20.73
N GLY A 288 -5.39 -16.05 21.38
CA GLY A 288 -4.14 -16.81 21.36
C GLY A 288 -3.31 -16.66 20.08
N LYS A 289 -3.63 -15.66 19.24
CA LYS A 289 -2.91 -15.37 18.00
C LYS A 289 -1.98 -14.17 18.16
N ARG A 290 -0.95 -14.12 17.31
CA ARG A 290 -0.11 -12.94 17.11
C ARG A 290 -0.49 -12.27 15.79
N TYR A 291 -0.59 -10.95 15.83
CA TYR A 291 -0.92 -10.13 14.68
C TYR A 291 0.20 -9.14 14.38
N MET A 292 0.44 -8.90 13.09
CA MET A 292 1.27 -7.82 12.58
C MET A 292 0.38 -6.67 12.11
N VAL A 293 0.77 -5.44 12.44
CA VAL A 293 0.03 -4.22 12.11
C VAL A 293 0.94 -3.26 11.37
N LYS A 294 0.45 -2.69 10.28
CA LYS A 294 1.07 -1.56 9.57
C LYS A 294 0.03 -0.50 9.22
N VAL A 295 0.49 0.69 8.85
CA VAL A 295 -0.40 1.74 8.32
C VAL A 295 -0.99 1.26 7.00
N SER A 296 -2.30 1.39 6.83
CA SER A 296 -2.96 0.94 5.60
C SER A 296 -2.52 1.77 4.38
N GLY A 297 -2.53 1.14 3.20
CA GLY A 297 -2.31 1.86 1.93
C GLY A 297 -3.36 2.95 1.67
N THR A 298 -4.61 2.71 2.08
CA THR A 298 -5.73 3.66 1.97
C THR A 298 -5.47 4.94 2.74
N LEU A 299 -5.01 4.84 4.00
CA LEU A 299 -4.68 6.00 4.80
C LEU A 299 -3.48 6.77 4.23
N LEU A 300 -2.43 6.06 3.79
CA LEU A 300 -1.27 6.72 3.17
C LEU A 300 -1.65 7.45 1.87
N GLY A 301 -2.59 6.90 1.12
CA GLY A 301 -3.18 7.53 -0.06
C GLY A 301 -3.98 8.79 0.24
N SER A 302 -4.44 9.02 1.48
CA SER A 302 -5.36 10.11 1.85
C SER A 302 -4.78 11.53 1.73
N PHE A 303 -3.46 11.65 1.64
CA PHE A 303 -2.75 12.94 1.60
C PHE A 303 -2.53 13.46 0.16
N TYR A 304 -3.13 12.82 -0.84
CA TYR A 304 -2.92 13.14 -2.25
C TYR A 304 -3.47 14.50 -2.70
N ASP A 305 -4.56 14.97 -2.08
CA ASP A 305 -5.21 16.24 -2.41
C ASP A 305 -5.00 17.27 -1.31
N CYS A 306 -3.87 17.98 -1.40
CA CYS A 306 -3.47 18.97 -0.40
C CYS A 306 -2.87 20.21 -1.04
N LYS A 307 -2.97 21.35 -0.35
CA LYS A 307 -2.47 22.64 -0.82
C LYS A 307 -1.85 23.44 0.33
N LYS A 308 -0.85 24.24 0.00
CA LYS A 308 -0.29 25.23 0.91
C LYS A 308 -1.28 26.38 1.15
N GLY A 309 -1.45 26.77 2.42
CA GLY A 309 -2.31 27.88 2.83
C GLY A 309 -3.47 27.42 3.73
N THR A 310 -4.18 28.40 4.28
CA THR A 310 -5.27 28.13 5.25
C THR A 310 -6.57 27.78 4.54
N LYS A 311 -7.52 27.20 5.27
CA LYS A 311 -8.87 26.95 4.81
C LYS A 311 -9.59 28.23 4.44
N GLU A 312 -9.43 29.30 5.20
CA GLU A 312 -10.05 30.58 4.89
C GLU A 312 -9.61 31.09 3.51
N GLU A 313 -8.34 30.96 3.17
CA GLU A 313 -7.80 31.36 1.88
C GLU A 313 -8.24 30.40 0.76
N LEU A 314 -8.11 29.09 1.00
CA LEU A 314 -8.30 28.05 -0.01
C LEU A 314 -9.77 27.68 -0.26
N LEU A 315 -10.67 28.07 0.64
CA LEU A 315 -12.11 27.83 0.52
C LEU A 315 -12.91 29.13 0.44
N ALA A 316 -12.26 30.28 0.26
CA ALA A 316 -12.94 31.54 -0.04
C ALA A 316 -13.59 31.54 -1.43
N GLY A 317 -14.69 32.27 -1.55
CA GLY A 317 -15.41 32.51 -2.80
C GLY A 317 -16.60 31.57 -3.03
N SER A 318 -17.11 31.60 -4.25
CA SER A 318 -18.19 30.74 -4.74
C SER A 318 -17.72 29.29 -4.93
N GLU A 319 -18.66 28.34 -4.92
CA GLU A 319 -18.37 26.91 -5.11
C GLU A 319 -17.52 26.63 -6.36
N LYS A 320 -17.87 27.26 -7.49
CA LYS A 320 -17.11 27.16 -8.74
C LYS A 320 -15.66 27.65 -8.61
N GLU A 321 -15.42 28.73 -7.86
CA GLU A 321 -14.05 29.22 -7.63
C GLU A 321 -13.26 28.24 -6.74
N LYS A 322 -13.92 27.59 -5.76
CA LYS A 322 -13.30 26.54 -4.95
C LYS A 322 -12.96 25.33 -5.83
N GLU A 323 -13.89 24.86 -6.65
CA GLU A 323 -13.68 23.75 -7.59
C GLU A 323 -12.51 24.03 -8.54
N GLU A 324 -12.46 25.20 -9.18
CA GLU A 324 -11.37 25.54 -10.09
C GLU A 324 -10.01 25.61 -9.38
N ARG A 325 -9.99 26.07 -8.12
CA ARG A 325 -8.78 26.13 -7.29
C ARG A 325 -8.28 24.73 -6.91
N TRP A 326 -9.20 23.82 -6.62
CA TRP A 326 -8.90 22.43 -6.20
C TRP A 326 -8.77 21.43 -7.35
N ALA A 327 -9.30 21.73 -8.54
CA ALA A 327 -9.14 20.90 -9.74
C ALA A 327 -7.68 20.78 -10.21
N LYS A 328 -6.83 21.78 -9.90
CA LYS A 328 -5.39 21.68 -10.15
C LYS A 328 -4.74 20.86 -9.05
N ARG A 329 -4.00 19.80 -9.44
CA ARG A 329 -3.19 18.99 -8.51
C ARG A 329 -2.40 19.92 -7.60
N GLY A 330 -2.58 19.72 -6.29
CA GLY A 330 -1.97 20.55 -5.27
C GLY A 330 -0.48 20.25 -5.05
N GLU A 331 -0.02 20.55 -3.85
CA GLU A 331 1.37 20.29 -3.46
C GLU A 331 1.66 18.79 -3.48
N ARG A 332 2.88 18.41 -3.88
CA ARG A 332 3.33 17.02 -3.70
C ARG A 332 3.84 16.87 -2.28
N VAL A 333 3.06 16.17 -1.45
CA VAL A 333 3.46 15.82 -0.10
C VAL A 333 3.94 14.39 -0.06
N PHE A 334 5.03 14.20 0.67
CA PHE A 334 5.62 12.92 0.95
C PHE A 334 5.00 12.38 2.23
N VAL A 335 4.77 11.08 2.29
CA VAL A 335 4.23 10.40 3.46
C VAL A 335 5.26 9.38 3.91
N GLU A 336 5.59 9.42 5.19
CA GLU A 336 6.46 8.46 5.87
C GLU A 336 5.66 7.69 6.91
N ALA A 337 5.50 6.38 6.68
CA ALA A 337 4.83 5.49 7.61
C ALA A 337 5.79 5.01 8.71
N SER A 338 5.27 4.86 9.94
CA SER A 338 5.96 4.10 10.98
C SER A 338 6.22 2.66 10.56
N ASP A 339 7.24 2.04 11.15
CA ASP A 339 7.51 0.62 10.93
C ASP A 339 6.36 -0.25 11.47
N PRO A 340 6.13 -1.44 10.88
CA PRO A 340 5.17 -2.39 11.40
C PRO A 340 5.49 -2.80 12.84
N PHE A 341 4.46 -3.19 13.59
CA PHE A 341 4.61 -3.72 14.95
C PHE A 341 3.69 -4.93 15.14
N THR A 342 3.86 -5.64 16.26
CA THR A 342 3.04 -6.81 16.57
C THR A 342 2.31 -6.67 17.90
N PHE A 343 1.16 -7.32 18.03
CA PHE A 343 0.48 -7.54 19.30
C PHE A 343 -0.05 -8.98 19.39
N GLU A 344 -0.38 -9.43 20.59
CA GLU A 344 -0.93 -10.77 20.86
C GLU A 344 -2.33 -10.67 21.45
N THR A 345 -3.20 -11.65 21.15
CA THR A 345 -4.54 -11.75 21.73
C THR A 345 -4.60 -12.81 22.83
N VAL A 346 -5.34 -12.53 23.91
CA VAL A 346 -5.49 -13.46 25.07
C VAL A 346 -6.91 -13.62 25.56
#